data_AF-A0A3S3Z5U3-F1
#
_entry.id   AF-A0A3S3Z5U3-F1
#
_cell.length_a   1.000
_cell.length_b   1.000
_cell.length_c   1.000
_cell.angle_alpha   90.00
_cell.angle_beta   90.00
_cell.angle_gamma   90.00
#
_symmetry.space_group_name_H-M   'P 1'
#
loop_
_entity.id
_entity.type
_entity.pdbx_description
1 polymer ?
#
loop_
_entity_poly.entity_id
_entity_poly.type
_entity_poly.pdbx_seq_one_letter_code
_entity_poly.pdbx_strand_id
1 'polypeptide(L)'
;MSARFDTTFSCPPLHVRRIVGQSRPRPHRGRDRRRRHPLPLVGIIDADGRRAVKISITDAESLGAGALERLGYAPAEAHTIVDHLLDCELRGLVYSGLARVLSIADRLETRPRGSQRAEVVRDSSVVATIDAHDEVGYLAAPLAAELVREKALAHGLAAVAVRDIWYTGMLSYYAEPLADAGLVVIATSNASPWVAVAGGGERLVGTNPVCIAVPTTDRPIVWDIGTSAITHADTVLAARDGRPLPPGVAFDADGAPTTDPVAALAGALAPWGGHRGSGLAMAVQLLGMHAGSSALPPELSGFGMSIVAMRSDLFADAGHLEREATAFADTVRASRPLDPSSPVRLPFDRSRALRNERRARGSIDVGDAVLDAIRALGP
;
A
#
# COMPACT_ATOMS: atom_id res chain seq x y z
N MET A 1 -4.79 -45.90 29.74
CA MET A 1 -5.46 -46.02 28.43
C MET A 1 -4.54 -45.40 27.40
N SER A 2 -3.71 -46.23 26.75
CA SER A 2 -2.66 -45.84 25.81
C SER A 2 -3.26 -45.89 24.40
N ALA A 3 -3.21 -44.79 23.66
CA ALA A 3 -3.59 -44.77 22.25
C ALA A 3 -2.37 -44.37 21.42
N ARG A 4 -1.96 -45.32 20.57
CA ARG A 4 -0.85 -45.26 19.63
C ARG A 4 -1.23 -44.35 18.45
N PHE A 5 -0.28 -43.54 18.00
CA PHE A 5 -0.35 -42.86 16.70
C PHE A 5 0.12 -43.83 15.62
N ASP A 6 -0.79 -44.25 14.74
CA ASP A 6 -0.47 -45.01 13.52
C ASP A 6 -0.25 -44.02 12.36
N THR A 7 0.97 -44.01 11.85
CA THR A 7 1.39 -43.27 10.66
C THR A 7 1.46 -44.20 9.46
N THR A 8 0.47 -44.18 8.57
CA THR A 8 0.58 -44.72 7.21
C THR A 8 -0.31 -43.96 6.23
N PHE A 9 0.25 -42.99 5.51
CA PHE A 9 -0.33 -42.51 4.25
C PHE A 9 0.51 -43.05 3.09
N SER A 10 -0.07 -44.01 2.37
CA SER A 10 0.47 -44.61 1.15
C SER A 10 0.04 -43.77 -0.06
N CYS A 11 1.00 -43.41 -0.90
CA CYS A 11 0.80 -42.68 -2.15
C CYS A 11 0.90 -43.65 -3.34
N PRO A 12 -0.08 -43.73 -4.25
CA PRO A 12 0.06 -44.52 -5.47
C PRO A 12 0.59 -43.68 -6.67
N PRO A 13 1.34 -44.28 -7.61
CA PRO A 13 2.09 -43.54 -8.64
C PRO A 13 1.31 -43.27 -9.95
N LEU A 14 1.65 -42.13 -10.56
CA LEU A 14 1.75 -41.75 -11.99
C LEU A 14 1.04 -42.61 -13.06
N HIS A 15 0.23 -41.95 -13.91
CA HIS A 15 0.08 -42.32 -15.32
C HIS A 15 0.15 -41.10 -16.24
N VAL A 16 1.27 -40.99 -16.96
CA VAL A 16 1.50 -40.07 -18.09
C VAL A 16 1.02 -40.77 -19.36
N ARG A 17 0.06 -40.18 -20.09
CA ARG A 17 -0.23 -40.57 -21.47
C ARG A 17 0.09 -39.42 -22.43
N ARG A 18 1.16 -39.61 -23.21
CA ARG A 18 1.43 -38.91 -24.46
C ARG A 18 0.37 -39.28 -25.49
N ILE A 19 -0.20 -38.29 -26.16
CA ILE A 19 -0.77 -38.47 -27.51
C ILE A 19 -0.12 -37.44 -28.43
N VAL A 20 0.58 -37.98 -29.42
CA VAL A 20 1.14 -37.28 -30.57
C VAL A 20 0.06 -37.22 -31.65
N GLY A 21 -0.15 -36.04 -32.24
CA GLY A 21 -1.08 -35.85 -33.36
C GLY A 21 -0.71 -34.60 -34.14
N GLN A 22 0.03 -34.77 -35.23
CA GLN A 22 0.44 -33.73 -36.17
C GLN A 22 -0.72 -33.35 -37.10
N SER A 23 -0.88 -32.06 -37.41
CA SER A 23 -1.10 -31.58 -38.78
C SER A 23 -1.12 -30.04 -38.86
N ARG A 24 -0.19 -29.47 -39.65
CA ARG A 24 -0.19 -28.08 -40.13
C ARG A 24 -0.62 -28.06 -41.59
N PRO A 25 -1.28 -26.99 -42.07
CA PRO A 25 -1.10 -26.52 -43.43
C PRO A 25 -0.39 -25.15 -43.50
N ARG A 26 0.32 -24.96 -44.62
CA ARG A 26 1.22 -23.86 -44.99
C ARG A 26 0.48 -22.65 -45.62
N PRO A 27 1.16 -21.51 -45.87
CA PRO A 27 0.57 -20.17 -45.81
C PRO A 27 0.14 -19.60 -47.16
N HIS A 28 -0.89 -18.73 -47.15
CA HIS A 28 -1.20 -17.86 -48.29
C HIS A 28 -0.59 -16.46 -48.10
N ARG A 29 0.25 -16.08 -49.07
CA ARG A 29 0.74 -14.71 -49.29
C ARG A 29 -0.33 -13.91 -50.04
N GLY A 30 -0.69 -12.75 -49.49
CA GLY A 30 -1.39 -11.69 -50.21
C GLY A 30 -0.73 -10.35 -49.87
N ARG A 31 -0.07 -9.73 -50.84
CA ARG A 31 0.43 -8.35 -50.76
C ARG A 31 -0.76 -7.43 -51.00
N ASP A 32 -0.99 -6.47 -50.09
CA ASP A 32 -1.57 -5.20 -50.50
C ASP A 32 -0.78 -4.04 -49.90
N ARG A 33 -0.35 -3.13 -50.78
CA ARG A 33 0.30 -1.87 -50.48
C ARG A 33 -0.66 -0.82 -50.99
N ARG A 34 -1.20 0.04 -50.12
CA ARG A 34 -1.26 1.50 -50.34
C ARG A 34 -1.90 2.25 -49.16
N ARG A 35 -1.28 3.41 -48.90
CA ARG A 35 -1.72 4.63 -48.17
C ARG A 35 -1.35 4.73 -46.69
N ARG A 36 -0.18 5.36 -46.49
CA ARG A 36 0.24 6.01 -45.24
C ARG A 36 -0.64 7.23 -45.01
N HIS A 37 -1.52 7.18 -44.02
CA HIS A 37 -2.05 8.36 -43.34
C HIS A 37 -1.22 8.61 -42.08
N PRO A 38 -1.06 9.89 -41.66
CA PRO A 38 -0.16 10.27 -40.59
C PRO A 38 -0.63 9.64 -39.26
N LEU A 39 0.34 9.12 -38.51
CA LEU A 39 0.13 8.57 -37.17
C LEU A 39 -0.56 9.62 -36.30
N PRO A 40 -1.71 9.33 -35.66
CA PRO A 40 -2.21 10.18 -34.61
C PRO A 40 -1.23 10.10 -33.44
N LEU A 41 -0.92 11.26 -32.86
CA LEU A 41 -0.13 11.40 -31.63
C LEU A 41 -0.60 10.37 -30.60
N VAL A 42 0.28 9.44 -30.26
CA VAL A 42 0.05 8.41 -29.25
C VAL A 42 -0.17 9.13 -27.92
N GLY A 43 -1.42 9.16 -27.45
CA GLY A 43 -1.75 9.61 -26.10
C GLY A 43 -1.05 8.73 -25.07
N ILE A 44 -0.54 9.33 -24.00
CA ILE A 44 0.03 8.59 -22.88
C ILE A 44 -1.14 7.86 -22.23
N ILE A 45 -1.06 6.53 -22.21
CA ILE A 45 -2.05 5.67 -21.59
C ILE A 45 -1.52 5.34 -20.18
N ASP A 46 -2.31 5.56 -19.12
CA ASP A 46 -1.92 5.13 -17.77
C ASP A 46 -1.86 3.59 -17.67
N ALA A 47 -1.40 3.06 -16.53
CA ALA A 47 -1.32 1.62 -16.30
C ALA A 47 -2.66 0.86 -16.47
N ASP A 48 -3.78 1.59 -16.55
CA ASP A 48 -5.15 1.08 -16.62
C ASP A 48 -5.81 1.30 -17.99
N GLY A 49 -5.10 1.77 -19.02
CA GLY A 49 -5.67 1.92 -20.36
C GLY A 49 -6.35 3.27 -20.64
N ARG A 50 -6.23 4.26 -19.74
CA ARG A 50 -6.93 5.56 -19.86
C ARG A 50 -6.04 6.63 -20.45
N ARG A 51 -6.64 7.68 -21.00
CA ARG A 51 -5.94 8.92 -21.39
C ARG A 51 -5.35 9.55 -20.12
N ALA A 52 -4.03 9.51 -20.03
CA ALA A 52 -3.26 10.15 -18.99
C ALA A 52 -2.66 11.44 -19.54
N VAL A 53 -2.74 12.49 -18.74
CA VAL A 53 -2.05 13.74 -19.01
C VAL A 53 -0.81 13.80 -18.14
N LYS A 54 0.29 14.17 -18.79
CA LYS A 54 1.52 14.53 -18.12
C LYS A 54 1.35 15.90 -17.49
N ILE A 55 1.57 15.99 -16.18
CA ILE A 55 1.52 17.22 -15.41
C ILE A 55 2.83 17.40 -14.65
N SER A 56 3.29 18.64 -14.48
CA SER A 56 4.49 18.89 -13.67
C SER A 56 4.21 18.54 -12.21
N ILE A 57 5.25 18.16 -11.46
CA ILE A 57 5.10 17.85 -10.02
C ILE A 57 4.55 19.07 -9.27
N THR A 58 5.03 20.27 -9.59
CA THR A 58 4.58 21.53 -8.97
C THR A 58 3.12 21.87 -9.28
N ASP A 59 2.67 21.64 -10.51
CA ASP A 59 1.26 21.86 -10.87
C ASP A 59 0.35 20.82 -10.19
N ALA A 60 0.80 19.56 -10.09
CA ALA A 60 0.10 18.51 -9.38
C ALA A 60 -0.04 18.82 -7.88
N GLU A 61 1.04 19.35 -7.29
CA GLU A 61 1.06 19.82 -5.91
C GLU A 61 0.07 20.95 -5.69
N SER A 62 0.15 21.99 -6.52
CA SER A 62 -0.73 23.17 -6.44
C SER A 62 -2.20 22.78 -6.61
N LEU A 63 -2.48 21.87 -7.55
CA LEU A 63 -3.83 21.37 -7.80
C LEU A 63 -4.40 20.60 -6.59
N GLY A 64 -3.62 19.66 -6.04
CA GLY A 64 -4.03 18.87 -4.89
C GLY A 64 -4.19 19.73 -3.63
N ALA A 65 -3.24 20.62 -3.37
CA ALA A 65 -3.26 21.48 -2.19
C ALA A 65 -4.44 22.45 -2.25
N GLY A 66 -4.62 23.13 -3.38
CA GLY A 66 -5.76 24.02 -3.58
C GLY A 66 -7.12 23.32 -3.47
N ALA A 67 -7.21 22.04 -3.86
CA ALA A 67 -8.43 21.26 -3.66
C ALA A 67 -8.70 20.93 -2.19
N LEU A 68 -7.69 20.50 -1.43
CA LEU A 68 -7.83 20.29 0.01
C LEU A 68 -8.14 21.57 0.77
N GLU A 69 -7.59 22.71 0.35
CA GLU A 69 -7.94 24.02 0.94
C GLU A 69 -9.42 24.35 0.75
N ARG A 70 -9.99 24.06 -0.43
CA ARG A 70 -11.44 24.22 -0.65
C ARG A 70 -12.27 23.29 0.23
N LEU A 71 -11.76 22.09 0.54
CA LEU A 71 -12.35 21.16 1.50
C LEU A 71 -12.15 21.56 2.98
N GLY A 72 -11.59 22.75 3.25
CA GLY A 72 -11.44 23.30 4.59
C GLY A 72 -10.16 22.90 5.33
N TYR A 73 -9.13 22.42 4.62
CA TYR A 73 -7.79 22.26 5.21
C TYR A 73 -7.02 23.58 5.20
N ALA A 74 -6.25 23.83 6.26
CA ALA A 74 -5.32 24.97 6.26
C ALA A 74 -4.20 24.74 5.22
N PRO A 75 -3.59 25.77 4.63
CA PRO A 75 -2.57 25.60 3.59
C PRO A 75 -1.41 24.66 3.97
N ALA A 76 -0.95 24.74 5.23
CA ALA A 76 0.08 23.83 5.74
C ALA A 76 -0.40 22.37 5.83
N GLU A 77 -1.64 22.15 6.28
CA GLU A 77 -2.25 20.81 6.35
C GLU A 77 -2.41 20.21 4.94
N ALA A 78 -2.92 21.02 3.99
CA ALA A 78 -3.10 20.63 2.61
C ALA A 78 -1.77 20.21 1.95
N HIS A 79 -0.69 20.98 2.18
CA HIS A 79 0.64 20.65 1.70
C HIS A 79 1.17 19.35 2.32
N THR A 80 1.03 19.15 3.65
CA THR A 80 1.44 17.89 4.31
C THR A 80 0.74 16.68 3.71
N ILE A 81 -0.57 16.77 3.46
CA ILE A 81 -1.33 15.68 2.84
C ILE A 81 -0.81 15.42 1.42
N VAL A 82 -0.69 16.48 0.61
CA VAL A 82 -0.33 16.38 -0.81
C VAL A 82 1.08 15.89 -1.03
N ASP A 83 2.05 16.23 -0.18
CA ASP A 83 3.41 15.70 -0.27
C ASP A 83 3.41 14.17 -0.19
N HIS A 84 2.64 13.59 0.73
CA HIS A 84 2.45 12.14 0.80
C HIS A 84 1.79 11.60 -0.47
N LEU A 85 0.70 12.22 -0.93
CA LEU A 85 -0.01 11.77 -2.14
C LEU A 85 0.89 11.81 -3.38
N LEU A 86 1.71 12.85 -3.53
CA LEU A 86 2.67 12.95 -4.62
C LEU A 86 3.78 11.91 -4.50
N ASP A 87 4.23 11.58 -3.31
CA ASP A 87 5.20 10.50 -3.12
C ASP A 87 4.61 9.12 -3.51
N CYS A 88 3.32 8.89 -3.25
CA CYS A 88 2.59 7.74 -3.80
C CYS A 88 2.57 7.77 -5.35
N GLU A 89 2.23 8.91 -5.96
CA GLU A 89 2.26 9.08 -7.42
C GLU A 89 3.65 8.79 -7.97
N LEU A 90 4.70 9.35 -7.37
CA LEU A 90 6.08 9.14 -7.79
C LEU A 90 6.51 7.67 -7.70
N ARG A 91 5.96 6.90 -6.76
CA ARG A 91 6.21 5.46 -6.62
C ARG A 91 5.29 4.57 -7.45
N GLY A 92 4.35 5.16 -8.22
CA GLY A 92 3.41 4.44 -9.06
C GLY A 92 2.24 3.82 -8.30
N LEU A 93 1.96 4.29 -7.09
CA LEU A 93 0.84 3.87 -6.26
C LEU A 93 -0.34 4.83 -6.44
N VAL A 94 -0.80 4.96 -7.68
CA VAL A 94 -1.75 6.00 -8.14
C VAL A 94 -3.07 6.01 -7.35
N TYR A 95 -3.52 4.86 -6.85
CA TYR A 95 -4.74 4.75 -6.03
C TYR A 95 -4.64 5.42 -4.64
N SER A 96 -3.42 5.64 -4.16
CA SER A 96 -3.13 6.40 -2.94
C SER A 96 -2.45 7.74 -3.27
N GLY A 97 -2.45 8.13 -4.54
CA GLY A 97 -1.94 9.40 -5.05
C GLY A 97 -3.01 10.49 -5.08
N LEU A 98 -3.05 11.30 -6.13
CA LEU A 98 -3.97 12.45 -6.24
C LEU A 98 -5.45 12.04 -6.18
N ALA A 99 -5.79 10.85 -6.66
CA ALA A 99 -7.14 10.31 -6.56
C ALA A 99 -7.65 10.24 -5.10
N ARG A 100 -6.74 10.19 -4.12
CA ARG A 100 -7.07 10.22 -2.69
C ARG A 100 -7.73 11.53 -2.24
N VAL A 101 -7.47 12.65 -2.93
CA VAL A 101 -8.15 13.93 -2.63
C VAL A 101 -9.66 13.77 -2.80
N LEU A 102 -10.11 13.01 -3.81
CA LEU A 102 -11.52 12.72 -4.04
C LEU A 102 -12.08 11.85 -2.92
N SER A 103 -11.36 10.79 -2.51
CA SER A 103 -11.80 9.93 -1.40
C SER A 103 -11.82 10.64 -0.05
N ILE A 104 -10.99 11.68 0.13
CA ILE A 104 -11.07 12.59 1.27
C ILE A 104 -12.35 13.43 1.18
N ALA A 105 -12.63 14.03 0.02
CA ALA A 105 -13.87 14.78 -0.19
C ALA A 105 -15.12 13.93 0.11
N ASP A 106 -15.22 12.72 -0.46
CA ASP A 106 -16.35 11.80 -0.27
C ASP A 106 -16.60 11.50 1.22
N ARG A 107 -15.52 11.32 2.00
CA ARG A 107 -15.63 11.09 3.44
C ARG A 107 -16.10 12.35 4.18
N LEU A 108 -15.67 13.53 3.76
CA LEU A 108 -16.07 14.79 4.39
C LEU A 108 -17.55 15.14 4.14
N GLU A 109 -18.15 14.66 3.05
CA GLU A 109 -19.58 14.85 2.78
C GLU A 109 -20.48 14.21 3.85
N THR A 110 -20.13 13.01 4.29
CA THR A 110 -20.94 12.24 5.27
C THR A 110 -20.50 12.48 6.71
N ARG A 111 -19.23 12.85 6.93
CA ARG A 111 -18.68 13.11 8.25
C ARG A 111 -17.65 14.25 8.16
N PRO A 112 -18.09 15.50 8.42
CA PRO A 112 -17.23 16.67 8.34
C PRO A 112 -16.06 16.61 9.34
N ARG A 113 -15.02 17.40 9.08
CA ARG A 113 -13.88 17.53 9.99
C ARG A 113 -14.31 18.09 11.34
N GLY A 114 -13.75 17.52 12.40
CA GLY A 114 -13.79 18.13 13.73
C GLY A 114 -12.95 19.40 13.82
N SER A 115 -13.19 20.21 14.85
CA SER A 115 -12.36 21.37 15.20
C SER A 115 -11.13 21.00 16.03
N GLN A 116 -11.13 19.82 16.65
CA GLN A 116 -10.01 19.33 17.44
C GLN A 116 -8.86 18.89 16.52
N ARG A 117 -7.63 19.03 17.02
CA ARG A 117 -6.41 18.66 16.31
C ARG A 117 -5.71 17.56 17.09
N ALA A 118 -4.89 16.79 16.38
CA ALA A 118 -4.12 15.72 16.99
C ALA A 118 -3.27 16.24 18.15
N GLU A 119 -3.31 15.56 19.28
CA GLU A 119 -2.61 15.95 20.50
C GLU A 119 -1.92 14.75 21.16
N VAL A 120 -0.81 15.01 21.85
CA VAL A 120 -0.12 13.99 22.65
C VAL A 120 -0.83 13.85 23.99
N VAL A 121 -1.51 12.72 24.18
CA VAL A 121 -2.31 12.43 25.40
C VAL A 121 -1.56 11.58 26.43
N ARG A 122 -0.45 10.96 26.02
CA ARG A 122 0.49 10.27 26.90
C ARG A 122 1.89 10.50 26.38
N ASP A 123 2.80 10.85 27.28
CA ASP A 123 4.19 11.10 26.93
C ASP A 123 5.13 10.59 28.02
N SER A 124 6.13 9.82 27.59
CA SER A 124 7.23 9.33 28.40
C SER A 124 8.51 9.34 27.57
N SER A 125 9.66 9.01 28.16
CA SER A 125 10.94 9.03 27.44
C SER A 125 10.96 8.16 26.18
N VAL A 126 10.28 7.01 26.20
CA VAL A 126 10.33 6.03 25.10
C VAL A 126 8.97 5.68 24.49
N VAL A 127 7.86 6.09 25.12
CA VAL A 127 6.51 5.81 24.62
C VAL A 127 5.68 7.09 24.59
N ALA A 128 4.95 7.31 23.51
CA ALA A 128 3.89 8.32 23.44
C ALA A 128 2.60 7.80 22.79
N THR A 129 1.48 8.46 23.07
CA THR A 129 0.21 8.23 22.39
C THR A 129 -0.34 9.55 21.90
N ILE A 130 -0.70 9.60 20.62
CA ILE A 130 -1.42 10.70 19.99
C ILE A 130 -2.90 10.32 19.88
N ASP A 131 -3.79 11.19 20.33
CA ASP A 131 -5.21 11.13 19.98
C ASP A 131 -5.46 12.09 18.82
N ALA A 132 -5.98 11.58 17.70
CA ALA A 132 -6.17 12.37 16.49
C ALA A 132 -7.59 12.96 16.37
N HIS A 133 -8.54 12.55 17.22
CA HIS A 133 -9.90 13.09 17.24
C HIS A 133 -10.62 13.03 15.87
N ASP A 134 -10.62 11.85 15.25
CA ASP A 134 -11.18 11.54 13.91
C ASP A 134 -10.53 12.35 12.77
N GLU A 135 -9.24 12.68 12.89
CA GLU A 135 -8.48 13.37 11.85
C GLU A 135 -7.88 12.41 10.83
N VAL A 136 -7.64 12.93 9.62
CA VAL A 136 -6.97 12.17 8.57
C VAL A 136 -5.54 11.82 9.00
N GLY A 137 -5.17 10.55 8.85
CA GLY A 137 -3.88 10.02 9.29
C GLY A 137 -2.69 10.68 8.62
N TYR A 138 -2.87 11.27 7.43
CA TYR A 138 -1.86 12.09 6.76
C TYR A 138 -1.36 13.27 7.61
N LEU A 139 -2.14 13.76 8.58
CA LEU A 139 -1.73 14.83 9.50
C LEU A 139 -1.20 14.31 10.84
N ALA A 140 -1.75 13.22 11.37
CA ALA A 140 -1.35 12.68 12.67
C ALA A 140 -0.11 11.77 12.59
N ALA A 141 0.06 11.01 11.51
CA ALA A 141 1.17 10.06 11.36
C ALA A 141 2.55 10.74 11.20
N PRO A 142 2.72 11.89 10.51
CA PRO A 142 3.99 12.63 10.52
C PRO A 142 4.43 13.05 11.93
N LEU A 143 3.49 13.47 12.79
CA LEU A 143 3.78 13.81 14.19
C LEU A 143 4.30 12.58 14.95
N ALA A 144 3.70 11.42 14.72
CA ALA A 144 4.15 10.17 15.32
C ALA A 144 5.54 9.76 14.83
N ALA A 145 5.82 9.93 13.54
CA ALA A 145 7.12 9.64 12.95
C ALA A 145 8.22 10.54 13.54
N GLU A 146 7.95 11.83 13.70
CA GLU A 146 8.93 12.74 14.32
C GLU A 146 9.17 12.39 15.80
N LEU A 147 8.10 12.21 16.59
CA LEU A 147 8.23 11.85 18.01
C LEU A 147 8.96 10.53 18.23
N VAL A 148 8.70 9.50 17.41
CA VAL A 148 9.40 8.23 17.54
C VAL A 148 10.86 8.36 17.14
N ARG A 149 11.19 9.20 16.16
CA ARG A 149 12.57 9.52 15.75
C ARG A 149 13.36 10.12 16.91
N GLU A 150 12.86 11.20 17.47
CA GLU A 150 13.51 11.93 18.57
C GLU A 150 13.78 11.00 19.75
N LYS A 151 12.74 10.27 20.19
CA LYS A 151 12.83 9.38 21.34
C LYS A 151 13.75 8.18 21.08
N ALA A 152 13.68 7.56 19.91
CA ALA A 152 14.53 6.41 19.58
C ALA A 152 16.00 6.81 19.46
N LEU A 153 16.31 7.97 18.88
CA LEU A 153 17.68 8.47 18.81
C LEU A 153 18.23 8.79 20.20
N ALA A 154 17.41 9.39 21.08
CA ALA A 154 17.82 9.75 22.43
C ALA A 154 17.97 8.53 23.37
N HIS A 155 17.09 7.54 23.25
CA HIS A 155 16.95 6.47 24.25
C HIS A 155 17.19 5.05 23.72
N GLY A 156 17.52 4.91 22.43
CA GLY A 156 17.75 3.61 21.81
C GLY A 156 16.51 3.01 21.16
N LEU A 157 15.38 2.99 21.87
CA LEU A 157 14.12 2.40 21.42
C LEU A 157 12.97 3.35 21.75
N ALA A 158 12.02 3.51 20.83
CA ALA A 158 10.77 4.19 21.11
C ALA A 158 9.59 3.56 20.38
N ALA A 159 8.39 3.80 20.93
CA ALA A 159 7.12 3.43 20.32
C ALA A 159 6.11 4.57 20.43
N VAL A 160 5.47 4.93 19.32
CA VAL A 160 4.40 5.93 19.29
C VAL A 160 3.16 5.32 18.69
N ALA A 161 2.05 5.42 19.41
CA ALA A 161 0.73 5.03 18.93
C ALA A 161 -0.08 6.26 18.53
N VAL A 162 -0.89 6.14 17.48
CA VAL A 162 -1.89 7.11 17.06
C VAL A 162 -3.24 6.41 17.05
N ARG A 163 -4.23 7.01 17.69
CA ARG A 163 -5.60 6.50 17.67
C ARG A 163 -6.57 7.50 17.06
N ASP A 164 -7.75 6.97 16.74
CA ASP A 164 -8.88 7.73 16.22
C ASP A 164 -8.53 8.50 14.93
N ILE A 165 -7.88 7.80 14.00
CA ILE A 165 -7.58 8.29 12.66
C ILE A 165 -8.42 7.58 11.61
N TRP A 166 -8.40 8.12 10.40
CA TRP A 166 -8.82 7.46 9.17
C TRP A 166 -7.80 7.71 8.07
N TYR A 167 -7.66 6.80 7.10
CA TYR A 167 -6.58 6.78 6.09
C TYR A 167 -5.17 7.11 6.62
N THR A 168 -4.33 6.09 6.72
CA THR A 168 -2.92 6.27 7.11
C THR A 168 -1.97 6.46 5.93
N GLY A 169 -2.46 6.35 4.70
CA GLY A 169 -1.60 6.34 3.51
C GLY A 169 -0.63 5.16 3.48
N MET A 170 0.47 5.35 2.78
CA MET A 170 1.57 4.40 2.62
C MET A 170 2.52 4.51 3.82
N LEU A 171 2.70 3.41 4.55
CA LEU A 171 3.50 3.42 5.79
C LEU A 171 4.99 3.68 5.53
N SER A 172 5.50 3.27 4.37
CA SER A 172 6.88 3.54 3.95
C SER A 172 7.19 5.01 3.71
N TYR A 173 6.19 5.90 3.59
CA TYR A 173 6.43 7.35 3.60
C TYR A 173 7.03 7.80 4.94
N TYR A 174 6.56 7.21 6.05
CA TYR A 174 7.04 7.50 7.40
C TYR A 174 8.27 6.68 7.76
N ALA A 175 8.31 5.41 7.37
CA ALA A 175 9.35 4.49 7.82
C ALA A 175 10.69 4.65 7.08
N GLU A 176 10.68 5.07 5.81
CA GLU A 176 11.92 5.24 5.03
C GLU A 176 12.83 6.33 5.62
N PRO A 177 12.36 7.56 5.92
CA PRO A 177 13.21 8.60 6.52
C PRO A 177 13.75 8.23 7.91
N LEU A 178 12.99 7.44 8.67
CA LEU A 178 13.44 6.92 9.97
C LEU A 178 14.57 5.91 9.80
N ALA A 179 14.48 5.04 8.79
CA ALA A 179 15.57 4.13 8.45
C ALA A 179 16.80 4.86 7.90
N ASP A 180 16.62 5.92 7.11
CA ASP A 180 17.74 6.78 6.70
C ASP A 180 18.45 7.43 7.90
N ALA A 181 17.74 7.64 9.02
CA ALA A 181 18.29 8.14 10.27
C ALA A 181 18.96 7.06 11.16
N GLY A 182 19.18 5.85 10.64
CA GLY A 182 19.84 4.76 11.39
C GLY A 182 18.91 3.99 12.33
N LEU A 183 17.59 4.03 12.09
CA LEU A 183 16.60 3.31 12.89
C LEU A 183 16.05 2.09 12.14
N VAL A 184 15.94 0.96 12.84
CA VAL A 184 15.08 -0.16 12.42
C VAL A 184 13.64 0.17 12.81
N VAL A 185 12.71 0.08 11.87
CA VAL A 185 11.34 0.56 12.04
C VAL A 185 10.34 -0.55 11.76
N ILE A 186 9.32 -0.64 12.61
CA ILE A 186 8.11 -1.42 12.37
C ILE A 186 6.92 -0.46 12.50
N ALA A 187 6.18 -0.26 11.43
CA ALA A 187 4.95 0.53 11.42
C ALA A 187 3.76 -0.34 11.02
N THR A 188 2.64 -0.18 11.70
CA THR A 188 1.40 -0.91 11.41
C THR A 188 0.20 0.01 11.52
N SER A 189 -0.85 -0.25 10.73
CA SER A 189 -2.16 0.35 10.93
C SER A 189 -3.24 -0.69 10.71
N ASN A 190 -4.32 -0.65 11.49
CA ASN A 190 -5.54 -1.36 11.13
C ASN A 190 -6.47 -0.46 10.29
N ALA A 191 -7.57 -1.04 9.83
CA ALA A 191 -8.66 -0.32 9.18
C ALA A 191 -10.01 -0.99 9.53
N SER A 192 -11.10 -0.37 9.06
CA SER A 192 -12.44 -0.97 9.12
C SER A 192 -12.49 -2.33 8.40
N PRO A 193 -13.41 -3.24 8.76
CA PRO A 193 -13.48 -4.57 8.16
C PRO A 193 -13.71 -4.51 6.64
N TRP A 194 -12.80 -5.13 5.89
CA TRP A 194 -12.87 -5.29 4.43
C TRP A 194 -12.46 -6.69 3.95
N VAL A 195 -11.64 -7.36 4.75
CA VAL A 195 -10.95 -8.60 4.40
C VAL A 195 -11.48 -9.73 5.27
N ALA A 196 -11.70 -10.89 4.67
CA ALA A 196 -12.05 -12.12 5.36
C ALA A 196 -10.83 -12.76 6.02
N VAL A 197 -11.07 -13.57 7.05
CA VAL A 197 -10.04 -14.43 7.64
C VAL A 197 -10.10 -15.83 7.02
N ALA A 198 -8.99 -16.57 7.07
CA ALA A 198 -8.92 -17.89 6.47
C ALA A 198 -9.99 -18.83 7.05
N GLY A 199 -10.77 -19.43 6.16
CA GLY A 199 -11.91 -20.30 6.50
C GLY A 199 -13.26 -19.57 6.59
N GLY A 200 -13.30 -18.24 6.47
CA GLY A 200 -14.53 -17.45 6.39
C GLY A 200 -14.66 -16.68 5.07
N GLY A 201 -15.85 -16.10 4.85
CA GLY A 201 -16.17 -15.24 3.69
C GLY A 201 -16.69 -13.85 4.06
N GLU A 202 -16.67 -13.50 5.35
CA GLU A 202 -17.20 -12.23 5.88
C GLU A 202 -16.09 -11.22 6.17
N ARG A 203 -16.42 -9.92 6.11
CA ARG A 203 -15.48 -8.83 6.48
C ARG A 203 -15.22 -8.87 7.98
N LEU A 204 -13.98 -9.12 8.38
CA LEU A 204 -13.61 -9.19 9.80
C LEU A 204 -12.38 -8.36 10.17
N VAL A 205 -11.48 -8.11 9.23
CA VAL A 205 -10.27 -7.31 9.44
C VAL A 205 -10.08 -6.30 8.31
N GLY A 206 -9.33 -5.22 8.56
CA GLY A 206 -8.97 -4.30 7.49
C GLY A 206 -7.93 -4.86 6.53
N THR A 207 -7.51 -4.02 5.57
CA THR A 207 -6.35 -4.32 4.71
C THR A 207 -5.02 -4.28 5.48
N ASN A 208 -5.04 -3.76 6.71
CA ASN A 208 -4.10 -3.99 7.80
C ASN A 208 -2.61 -3.98 7.38
N PRO A 209 -2.11 -2.86 6.85
CA PRO A 209 -0.73 -2.78 6.39
C PRO A 209 0.29 -2.92 7.51
N VAL A 210 1.41 -3.55 7.16
CA VAL A 210 2.64 -3.59 7.96
C VAL A 210 3.79 -3.10 7.10
N CYS A 211 4.64 -2.27 7.68
CA CYS A 211 5.88 -1.80 7.09
C CYS A 211 7.06 -2.10 8.01
N ILE A 212 8.10 -2.73 7.46
CA ILE A 212 9.39 -2.91 8.11
C ILE A 212 10.44 -2.18 7.29
N ALA A 213 11.20 -1.29 7.91
CA ALA A 213 12.31 -0.58 7.27
C ALA A 213 13.61 -0.83 8.04
N VAL A 214 14.68 -1.14 7.31
CA VAL A 214 16.00 -1.48 7.86
C VAL A 214 17.05 -0.63 7.17
N PRO A 215 17.93 0.06 7.93
CA PRO A 215 19.00 0.87 7.37
C PRO A 215 20.04 0.00 6.64
N THR A 216 20.66 0.58 5.62
CA THR A 216 21.83 0.01 4.94
C THR A 216 22.87 1.10 4.75
N THR A 217 24.03 0.77 4.19
CA THR A 217 25.10 1.77 3.92
C THR A 217 24.79 2.72 2.76
N ASP A 218 23.75 2.47 1.97
CA ASP A 218 23.36 3.27 0.79
C ASP A 218 21.93 3.75 0.95
N ARG A 219 20.99 2.82 1.06
CA ARG A 219 19.55 3.10 1.09
C ARG A 219 18.75 1.99 1.78
N PRO A 220 17.72 2.30 2.56
CA PRO A 220 16.98 1.32 3.34
C PRO A 220 16.38 0.19 2.49
N ILE A 221 16.28 -0.98 3.12
CA ILE A 221 15.39 -2.04 2.68
C ILE A 221 14.04 -1.77 3.34
N VAL A 222 12.99 -1.63 2.54
CA VAL A 222 11.64 -1.33 3.03
C VAL A 222 10.67 -2.38 2.51
N TRP A 223 9.93 -3.03 3.40
CA TRP A 223 8.86 -3.94 3.05
C TRP A 223 7.56 -3.39 3.60
N ASP A 224 6.72 -2.82 2.73
CA ASP A 224 5.45 -2.19 3.04
C ASP A 224 4.34 -2.90 2.25
N ILE A 225 3.41 -3.53 2.97
CA ILE A 225 2.43 -4.42 2.36
C ILE A 225 1.10 -4.41 3.15
N GLY A 226 -0.01 -4.32 2.43
CA GLY A 226 -1.35 -4.64 2.96
C GLY A 226 -1.63 -6.14 2.89
N THR A 227 -2.47 -6.69 3.76
CA THR A 227 -2.74 -8.13 3.87
C THR A 227 -3.80 -8.66 2.90
N SER A 228 -4.50 -7.78 2.18
CA SER A 228 -5.50 -8.13 1.17
C SER A 228 -4.85 -8.60 -0.14
N ALA A 229 -5.41 -9.63 -0.77
CA ALA A 229 -4.96 -10.19 -2.05
C ALA A 229 -5.18 -9.22 -3.23
N ILE A 230 -6.11 -8.29 -3.08
CA ILE A 230 -6.40 -7.22 -4.04
C ILE A 230 -6.74 -5.94 -3.27
N THR A 231 -6.49 -4.76 -3.86
CA THR A 231 -6.90 -3.52 -3.22
C THR A 231 -8.39 -3.22 -3.46
N HIS A 232 -9.02 -2.48 -2.55
CA HIS A 232 -10.38 -1.98 -2.78
C HIS A 232 -10.45 -1.14 -4.06
N ALA A 233 -9.43 -0.32 -4.32
CA ALA A 233 -9.34 0.52 -5.52
C ALA A 233 -9.27 -0.31 -6.81
N ASP A 234 -8.49 -1.38 -6.85
CA ASP A 234 -8.42 -2.29 -8.01
C ASP A 234 -9.75 -3.01 -8.24
N THR A 235 -10.49 -3.30 -7.16
CA THR A 235 -11.82 -3.92 -7.23
C THR A 235 -12.85 -2.96 -7.82
N VAL A 236 -12.88 -1.70 -7.34
CA VAL A 236 -13.71 -0.62 -7.90
C VAL A 236 -13.37 -0.38 -9.37
N LEU A 237 -12.08 -0.37 -9.71
CA LEU A 237 -11.62 -0.22 -11.08
C LEU A 237 -12.11 -1.36 -11.98
N ALA A 238 -11.99 -2.61 -11.53
CA ALA A 238 -12.48 -3.77 -12.26
C ALA A 238 -14.00 -3.71 -12.48
N ALA A 239 -14.76 -3.28 -11.46
CA ALA A 239 -16.21 -3.08 -11.59
C ALA A 239 -16.56 -2.03 -12.64
N ARG A 240 -15.89 -0.88 -12.60
CA ARG A 240 -16.08 0.19 -13.57
C ARG A 240 -15.74 -0.24 -15.00
N ASP A 241 -14.67 -0.99 -15.16
CA ASP A 241 -14.20 -1.45 -16.47
C ASP A 241 -14.95 -2.71 -16.97
N GLY A 242 -15.87 -3.28 -16.16
CA GLY A 242 -16.57 -4.51 -16.48
C GLY A 242 -15.65 -5.73 -16.62
N ARG A 243 -14.50 -5.73 -15.94
CA ARG A 243 -13.50 -6.81 -16.00
C ARG A 243 -13.63 -7.73 -14.78
N PRO A 244 -13.52 -9.06 -14.96
CA PRO A 244 -13.55 -9.99 -13.84
C PRO A 244 -12.28 -9.85 -12.98
N LEU A 245 -12.42 -10.11 -11.69
CA LEU A 245 -11.30 -10.24 -10.76
C LEU A 245 -10.54 -11.56 -10.99
N PRO A 246 -9.24 -11.62 -10.64
CA PRO A 246 -8.53 -12.89 -10.56
C PRO A 246 -9.25 -13.86 -9.59
N PRO A 247 -9.33 -15.17 -9.89
CA PRO A 247 -9.94 -16.13 -8.98
C PRO A 247 -9.28 -16.15 -7.59
N GLY A 248 -10.10 -16.25 -6.55
CA GLY A 248 -9.64 -16.43 -5.16
C GLY A 248 -9.25 -15.15 -4.42
N VAL A 249 -9.52 -13.96 -4.97
CA VAL A 249 -9.19 -12.68 -4.34
C VAL A 249 -10.36 -12.04 -3.58
N ALA A 250 -11.58 -12.56 -3.72
CA ALA A 250 -12.78 -12.00 -3.10
C ALA A 250 -13.89 -13.03 -2.89
N PHE A 251 -14.85 -12.65 -2.05
CA PHE A 251 -16.09 -13.32 -1.72
C PHE A 251 -17.25 -12.37 -1.95
N ASP A 252 -18.43 -12.89 -2.30
CA ASP A 252 -19.67 -12.11 -2.38
C ASP A 252 -20.33 -11.91 -1.00
N ALA A 253 -21.53 -11.32 -0.99
CA ALA A 253 -22.26 -11.02 0.24
C ALA A 253 -22.69 -12.28 1.03
N ASP A 254 -22.79 -13.43 0.37
CA ASP A 254 -23.11 -14.72 1.00
C ASP A 254 -21.83 -15.47 1.45
N GLY A 255 -20.66 -14.86 1.26
CA GLY A 255 -19.36 -15.45 1.58
C GLY A 255 -18.88 -16.48 0.56
N ALA A 256 -19.51 -16.59 -0.61
CA ALA A 256 -19.08 -17.50 -1.67
C ALA A 256 -17.95 -16.86 -2.50
N PRO A 257 -16.91 -17.62 -2.92
CA PRO A 257 -15.86 -17.08 -3.77
C PRO A 257 -16.41 -16.48 -5.07
N THR A 258 -15.97 -15.27 -5.41
CA THR A 258 -16.46 -14.55 -6.60
C THR A 258 -15.33 -13.96 -7.43
N THR A 259 -15.56 -13.85 -8.74
CA THR A 259 -14.76 -13.04 -9.66
C THR A 259 -15.52 -11.82 -10.16
N ASP A 260 -16.76 -11.63 -9.73
CA ASP A 260 -17.54 -10.43 -10.05
C ASP A 260 -17.10 -9.29 -9.11
N PRO A 261 -16.52 -8.20 -9.64
CA PRO A 261 -16.09 -7.09 -8.83
C PRO A 261 -17.23 -6.35 -8.12
N VAL A 262 -18.46 -6.34 -8.66
CA VAL A 262 -19.61 -5.71 -7.99
C VAL A 262 -20.04 -6.57 -6.79
N ALA A 263 -20.10 -7.89 -6.98
CA ALA A 263 -20.39 -8.82 -5.89
C ALA A 263 -19.30 -8.75 -4.80
N ALA A 264 -18.02 -8.65 -5.18
CA ALA A 264 -16.90 -8.50 -4.25
C ALA A 264 -16.98 -7.22 -3.40
N LEU A 265 -17.42 -6.10 -3.98
CA LEU A 265 -17.62 -4.83 -3.26
C LEU A 265 -18.77 -4.88 -2.26
N ALA A 266 -19.72 -5.81 -2.42
CA ALA A 266 -20.76 -6.10 -1.44
C ALA A 266 -20.33 -7.17 -0.41
N GLY A 267 -19.39 -8.05 -0.79
CA GLY A 267 -18.84 -9.10 0.05
C GLY A 267 -17.50 -8.72 0.69
N ALA A 268 -16.54 -9.65 0.74
CA ALA A 268 -15.24 -9.44 1.39
C ALA A 268 -14.06 -9.70 0.45
N LEU A 269 -12.92 -9.06 0.69
CA LEU A 269 -11.67 -9.38 0.01
C LEU A 269 -10.98 -10.57 0.70
N ALA A 270 -10.24 -11.36 -0.06
CA ALA A 270 -9.45 -12.46 0.49
C ALA A 270 -8.07 -11.97 0.97
N PRO A 271 -7.47 -12.58 2.00
CA PRO A 271 -6.08 -12.31 2.36
C PRO A 271 -5.13 -13.02 1.40
N TRP A 272 -3.98 -12.42 1.07
CA TRP A 272 -2.97 -13.13 0.29
C TRP A 272 -2.33 -14.26 1.11
N GLY A 273 -1.78 -15.29 0.44
CA GLY A 273 -1.07 -16.38 1.12
C GLY A 273 -1.93 -17.23 2.06
N GLY A 274 -3.26 -17.18 1.94
CA GLY A 274 -4.20 -17.98 2.73
C GLY A 274 -4.09 -17.73 4.24
N HIS A 275 -3.99 -18.79 5.04
CA HIS A 275 -3.92 -18.69 6.50
C HIS A 275 -2.74 -17.85 7.00
N ARG A 276 -1.66 -17.70 6.22
CA ARG A 276 -0.49 -16.90 6.62
C ARG A 276 -0.77 -15.41 6.55
N GLY A 277 -1.28 -14.90 5.43
CA GLY A 277 -1.67 -13.50 5.33
C GLY A 277 -2.89 -13.19 6.20
N SER A 278 -3.80 -14.14 6.38
CA SER A 278 -4.88 -14.01 7.37
C SER A 278 -4.34 -13.86 8.80
N GLY A 279 -3.35 -14.67 9.19
CA GLY A 279 -2.71 -14.56 10.51
C GLY A 279 -2.04 -13.19 10.71
N LEU A 280 -1.34 -12.71 9.67
CA LEU A 280 -0.74 -11.36 9.70
C LEU A 280 -1.81 -10.26 9.79
N ALA A 281 -2.91 -10.39 9.04
CA ALA A 281 -4.02 -9.43 9.08
C ALA A 281 -4.61 -9.31 10.49
N MET A 282 -4.84 -10.45 11.16
CA MET A 282 -5.32 -10.46 12.54
C MET A 282 -4.30 -9.90 13.52
N ALA A 283 -3.02 -10.21 13.37
CA ALA A 283 -1.96 -9.65 14.22
C ALA A 283 -1.91 -8.12 14.12
N VAL A 284 -1.99 -7.57 12.92
CA VAL A 284 -2.03 -6.11 12.70
C VAL A 284 -3.35 -5.52 13.22
N GLN A 285 -4.49 -6.21 13.09
CA GLN A 285 -5.75 -5.78 13.70
C GLN A 285 -5.60 -5.61 15.22
N LEU A 286 -4.99 -6.59 15.89
CA LEU A 286 -4.74 -6.57 17.34
C LEU A 286 -3.77 -5.45 17.74
N LEU A 287 -2.74 -5.17 16.92
CA LEU A 287 -1.85 -4.03 17.14
C LEU A 287 -2.58 -2.68 16.99
N GLY A 288 -3.53 -2.59 16.05
CA GLY A 288 -4.42 -1.43 15.96
C GLY A 288 -5.30 -1.26 17.21
N MET A 289 -5.82 -2.36 17.77
CA MET A 289 -6.54 -2.32 19.05
C MET A 289 -5.64 -1.88 20.21
N HIS A 290 -4.40 -2.37 20.24
CA HIS A 290 -3.40 -1.93 21.22
C HIS A 290 -3.08 -0.44 21.08
N ALA A 291 -3.08 0.11 19.86
CA ALA A 291 -2.94 1.54 19.62
C ALA A 291 -4.17 2.37 20.04
N GLY A 292 -5.33 1.73 20.30
CA GLY A 292 -6.55 2.37 20.78
C GLY A 292 -7.76 2.24 19.85
N SER A 293 -7.65 1.48 18.76
CA SER A 293 -8.80 1.18 17.88
C SER A 293 -9.79 0.21 18.55
N SER A 294 -11.05 0.25 18.15
CA SER A 294 -12.03 -0.77 18.55
C SER A 294 -11.79 -2.09 17.80
N ALA A 295 -12.46 -3.16 18.22
CA ALA A 295 -12.29 -4.49 17.60
C ALA A 295 -12.66 -4.48 16.10
N LEU A 296 -13.78 -3.83 15.78
CA LEU A 296 -14.32 -3.64 14.44
C LEU A 296 -14.59 -2.14 14.25
N PRO A 297 -13.58 -1.34 13.85
CA PRO A 297 -13.76 0.09 13.73
C PRO A 297 -14.78 0.43 12.64
N PRO A 298 -15.60 1.49 12.83
CA PRO A 298 -16.54 1.95 11.81
C PRO A 298 -15.84 2.26 10.49
N GLU A 299 -16.60 2.26 9.40
CA GLU A 299 -16.06 2.58 8.08
C GLU A 299 -15.37 3.96 8.09
N LEU A 300 -14.10 3.98 7.68
CA LEU A 300 -13.27 5.19 7.60
C LEU A 300 -13.26 6.03 8.89
N SER A 301 -13.13 5.39 10.05
CA SER A 301 -12.98 6.07 11.35
C SER A 301 -12.43 5.13 12.42
N GLY A 302 -11.83 5.69 13.47
CA GLY A 302 -11.45 4.93 14.67
C GLY A 302 -10.29 3.95 14.45
N PHE A 303 -9.45 4.18 13.45
CA PHE A 303 -8.29 3.32 13.18
C PHE A 303 -7.19 3.60 14.23
N GLY A 304 -6.30 2.62 14.38
CA GLY A 304 -5.14 2.67 15.25
C GLY A 304 -3.88 2.36 14.45
N MET A 305 -2.87 3.20 14.64
CA MET A 305 -1.56 3.08 14.03
C MET A 305 -0.49 3.03 15.13
N SER A 306 0.59 2.30 14.90
CA SER A 306 1.75 2.32 15.77
C SER A 306 3.03 2.31 14.97
N ILE A 307 4.03 3.07 15.42
CA ILE A 307 5.40 3.04 14.91
C ILE A 307 6.31 2.68 16.08
N VAL A 308 7.10 1.63 15.91
CA VAL A 308 8.20 1.25 16.80
C VAL A 308 9.50 1.50 16.04
N ALA A 309 10.43 2.21 16.65
CA ALA A 309 11.74 2.48 16.07
C ALA A 309 12.85 2.19 17.07
N MET A 310 13.91 1.55 16.61
CA MET A 310 15.07 1.15 17.42
C MET A 310 16.34 1.52 16.69
N ARG A 311 17.34 2.07 17.39
CA ARG A 311 18.67 2.28 16.82
C ARG A 311 19.25 0.98 16.29
N SER A 312 19.92 1.06 15.14
CA SER A 312 20.54 -0.10 14.47
C SER A 312 21.69 -0.73 15.27
N ASP A 313 22.28 0.01 16.20
CA ASP A 313 23.46 -0.36 16.98
C ASP A 313 23.14 -0.85 18.41
N LEU A 314 21.88 -1.20 18.70
CA LEU A 314 21.49 -1.68 20.04
C LEU A 314 22.02 -3.08 20.37
N PHE A 315 22.17 -3.95 19.37
CA PHE A 315 22.48 -5.37 19.57
C PHE A 315 23.86 -5.76 19.03
N ALA A 316 24.46 -4.94 18.17
CA ALA A 316 25.75 -5.18 17.54
C ALA A 316 26.50 -3.86 17.38
N ASP A 317 27.80 -3.95 17.07
CA ASP A 317 28.64 -2.77 16.86
C ASP A 317 28.06 -1.82 15.81
N ALA A 318 28.28 -0.52 16.00
CA ALA A 318 27.82 0.51 15.09
C ALA A 318 28.19 0.21 13.62
N GLY A 319 27.21 0.32 12.73
CA GLY A 319 27.37 0.02 11.31
C GLY A 319 27.34 -1.47 10.96
N HIS A 320 27.30 -2.40 11.92
CA HIS A 320 27.26 -3.84 11.62
C HIS A 320 26.00 -4.20 10.84
N LEU A 321 24.82 -3.80 11.34
CA LEU A 321 23.55 -4.08 10.69
C LEU A 321 23.52 -3.51 9.26
N GLU A 322 23.97 -2.28 9.08
CA GLU A 322 23.98 -1.60 7.79
C GLU A 322 24.85 -2.32 6.77
N ARG A 323 26.05 -2.75 7.19
CA ARG A 323 26.98 -3.51 6.32
C ARG A 323 26.40 -4.87 5.93
N GLU A 324 25.87 -5.62 6.89
CA GLU A 324 25.29 -6.94 6.62
C GLU A 324 24.01 -6.84 5.79
N ALA A 325 23.15 -5.85 6.05
CA ALA A 325 21.96 -5.59 5.26
C ALA A 325 22.32 -5.19 3.82
N THR A 326 23.36 -4.38 3.61
CA THR A 326 23.90 -4.09 2.27
C THR A 326 24.41 -5.36 1.59
N ALA A 327 25.23 -6.17 2.27
CA ALA A 327 25.77 -7.40 1.70
C ALA A 327 24.66 -8.39 1.31
N PHE A 328 23.63 -8.53 2.13
CA PHE A 328 22.44 -9.31 1.82
C PHE A 328 21.69 -8.73 0.60
N ALA A 329 21.47 -7.41 0.58
CA ALA A 329 20.81 -6.72 -0.51
C ALA A 329 21.50 -6.94 -1.86
N ASP A 330 22.83 -6.83 -1.88
CA ASP A 330 23.64 -7.04 -3.07
C ASP A 330 23.63 -8.51 -3.51
N THR A 331 23.71 -9.43 -2.55
CA THR A 331 23.59 -10.88 -2.82
C THR A 331 22.25 -11.22 -3.47
N VAL A 332 21.15 -10.65 -2.98
CA VAL A 332 19.80 -10.84 -3.54
C VAL A 332 19.72 -10.30 -4.97
N ARG A 333 20.19 -9.07 -5.22
CA ARG A 333 20.15 -8.45 -6.55
C ARG A 333 21.07 -9.15 -7.57
N ALA A 334 22.19 -9.71 -7.11
CA ALA A 334 23.11 -10.48 -7.95
C ALA A 334 22.64 -11.91 -8.23
N SER A 335 21.59 -12.39 -7.55
CA SER A 335 21.09 -13.74 -7.74
C SER A 335 20.52 -13.97 -9.14
N ARG A 336 20.56 -15.23 -9.60
CA ARG A 336 20.13 -15.61 -10.94
C ARG A 336 18.62 -15.35 -11.11
N PRO A 337 18.19 -14.47 -12.03
CA PRO A 337 16.78 -14.28 -12.29
C PRO A 337 16.20 -15.48 -13.04
N LEU A 338 14.91 -15.74 -12.83
CA LEU A 338 14.16 -16.73 -13.63
C LEU A 338 13.97 -16.25 -15.08
N ASP A 339 13.79 -14.94 -15.26
CA ASP A 339 13.69 -14.26 -16.55
C ASP A 339 14.82 -13.22 -16.66
N PRO A 340 15.76 -13.35 -17.62
CA PRO A 340 16.84 -12.38 -17.81
C PRO A 340 16.40 -10.94 -18.05
N SER A 341 15.16 -10.72 -18.51
CA SER A 341 14.59 -9.37 -18.71
C SER A 341 14.00 -8.75 -17.44
N SER A 342 13.85 -9.53 -16.37
CA SER A 342 13.29 -9.12 -15.09
C SER A 342 14.26 -9.46 -13.96
N PRO A 343 15.21 -8.58 -13.62
CA PRO A 343 16.21 -8.84 -12.60
C PRO A 343 15.55 -9.06 -11.23
N VAL A 344 16.22 -9.82 -10.36
CA VAL A 344 15.79 -9.99 -8.97
C VAL A 344 15.89 -8.64 -8.25
N ARG A 345 14.88 -8.35 -7.42
CA ARG A 345 14.76 -7.07 -6.72
C ARG A 345 14.52 -7.33 -5.25
N LEU A 346 15.00 -6.41 -4.42
CA LEU A 346 14.49 -6.29 -3.06
C LEU A 346 13.09 -5.66 -3.06
N PRO A 347 12.33 -5.86 -1.96
CA PRO A 347 11.22 -4.98 -1.63
C PRO A 347 11.62 -3.51 -1.82
N PHE A 348 10.68 -2.69 -2.31
CA PHE A 348 10.85 -1.25 -2.51
C PHE A 348 11.78 -0.77 -3.65
N ASP A 349 12.62 -1.63 -4.23
CA ASP A 349 13.54 -1.24 -5.32
C ASP A 349 12.79 -0.60 -6.52
N ARG A 350 11.64 -1.17 -6.90
CA ARG A 350 10.79 -0.62 -7.97
C ARG A 350 10.25 0.77 -7.60
N SER A 351 9.69 0.91 -6.41
CA SER A 351 9.10 2.17 -5.93
C SER A 351 10.12 3.29 -5.92
N ARG A 352 11.32 3.02 -5.42
CA ARG A 352 12.43 3.99 -5.39
C ARG A 352 12.95 4.34 -6.78
N ALA A 353 13.13 3.37 -7.67
CA ALA A 353 13.56 3.62 -9.04
C ALA A 353 12.56 4.54 -9.76
N LEU A 354 11.26 4.26 -9.63
CA LEU A 354 10.21 5.06 -10.24
C LEU A 354 10.12 6.48 -9.62
N ARG A 355 10.28 6.60 -8.30
CA ARG A 355 10.33 7.90 -7.62
C ARG A 355 11.48 8.75 -8.15
N ASN A 356 12.68 8.17 -8.26
CA ASN A 356 13.86 8.88 -8.74
C ASN A 356 13.73 9.29 -10.21
N GLU A 357 13.24 8.38 -11.06
CA GLU A 357 12.97 8.67 -12.47
C GLU A 357 11.98 9.83 -12.64
N ARG A 358 10.83 9.77 -11.94
CA ARG A 358 9.78 10.77 -12.07
C ARG A 358 10.18 12.13 -11.47
N ARG A 359 10.93 12.14 -10.36
CA ARG A 359 11.53 13.36 -9.81
C ARG A 359 12.52 13.98 -10.79
N ALA A 360 13.44 13.20 -11.36
CA ALA A 360 14.39 13.68 -12.36
C ALA A 360 13.69 14.23 -13.63
N ARG A 361 12.57 13.61 -14.01
CA ARG A 361 11.71 14.04 -15.12
C ARG A 361 10.86 15.28 -14.81
N GLY A 362 10.68 15.63 -13.54
CA GLY A 362 9.86 16.77 -13.09
C GLY A 362 8.36 16.64 -13.35
N SER A 363 7.86 15.46 -13.68
CA SER A 363 6.44 15.25 -14.05
C SER A 363 5.92 13.85 -13.75
N ILE A 364 4.62 13.77 -13.48
CA ILE A 364 3.86 12.53 -13.27
C ILE A 364 2.76 12.40 -14.34
N ASP A 365 2.28 11.18 -14.52
CA ASP A 365 1.21 10.86 -15.46
C ASP A 365 -0.07 10.59 -14.65
N VAL A 366 -1.09 11.42 -14.83
CA VAL A 366 -2.34 11.37 -14.05
C VAL A 366 -3.51 11.20 -15.01
N GLY A 367 -4.48 10.34 -14.67
CA GLY A 367 -5.66 10.13 -15.51
C GLY A 367 -6.52 11.40 -15.61
N ASP A 368 -6.96 11.74 -16.82
CA ASP A 368 -7.72 12.98 -17.09
C ASP A 368 -8.94 13.14 -16.19
N ALA A 369 -9.69 12.05 -15.99
CA ALA A 369 -10.87 12.05 -15.13
C ALA A 369 -10.57 12.40 -13.67
N VAL A 370 -9.38 12.04 -13.15
CA VAL A 370 -8.97 12.40 -11.80
C VAL A 370 -8.67 13.89 -11.73
N LEU A 371 -7.93 14.43 -12.71
CA LEU A 371 -7.61 15.86 -12.75
C LEU A 371 -8.88 16.71 -12.86
N ASP A 372 -9.82 16.31 -13.73
CA ASP A 372 -11.07 17.03 -13.94
C ASP A 372 -11.97 16.97 -12.69
N ALA A 373 -12.04 15.81 -12.02
CA ALA A 373 -12.77 15.68 -10.76
C ALA A 373 -12.17 16.56 -9.66
N ILE A 374 -10.83 16.61 -9.51
CA ILE A 374 -10.17 17.46 -8.51
C ILE A 374 -10.41 18.95 -8.80
N ARG A 375 -10.41 19.35 -10.08
CA ARG A 375 -10.73 20.72 -10.50
C ARG A 375 -12.19 21.08 -10.22
N ALA A 376 -13.09 20.11 -10.35
CA ALA A 376 -14.52 20.28 -10.13
C ALA A 376 -14.91 20.32 -8.64
N LEU A 377 -14.03 19.91 -7.73
CA LEU A 377 -14.28 20.02 -6.29
C LEU A 377 -14.54 21.48 -5.92
N GLY A 378 -15.78 21.76 -5.50
CA GLY A 378 -16.19 23.02 -4.90
C GLY A 378 -15.81 23.10 -3.42
N PRO A 379 -16.01 24.28 -2.81
CA PRO A 379 -15.95 24.44 -1.35
C PRO A 379 -17.10 23.72 -0.63
#